data_AF-A0A9P4VNH5-F1
#
_entry.id   AF-A0A9P4VNH5-F1
#
_cell.length_a   1.000
_cell.length_b   1.000
_cell.length_c   1.000
_cell.angle_alpha   90.00
_cell.angle_beta   90.00
_cell.angle_gamma   90.00
#
_symmetry.space_group_name_H-M   'P 1'
#
loop_
_entity.id
_entity.type
_entity.pdbx_description
1 polymer ?
#
loop_
_entity_poly.entity_id
_entity_poly.type
_entity_poly.pdbx_seq_one_letter_code
_entity_poly.pdbx_strand_id
1 'polypeptide(L)'
;MDRIPFVLLFGIATSVESFQERLTGATIKRLHGEKFDVIQADELFEQVFKSTIECGDDEWVLRIGSTLAGRLLDRQKDHILSVEAFIDALKYAYMSHFFANPLSILLRTAHLEQQDASKQEEPYFKDIPKDHFEALRNLPSFRRHIEEGAFGEYGDESLLELLDDDSALFTYAQKKMHNAQYQMKEIIRGIDILFAIRSCMPKLPHVPRSALYVKAAAGELRDSPLFRELMLSLRRIPSDVLERVLSTLHKMDFKHEDLSVYMGRLHARLVAMMERSQHPLRSEHNLRNETLRTTVVAQKVELSVQKGALSKEDREYSLLLDDFLDRMKRRIGDVFIDPRNLFLHEVFLYDLKSPHGEVFTPRPRFAIERALSSPHDYLGCSCCAPARGRKGEGDEQALSVTQPPTAILYQLYLESGPLINVSDLWSAFNAIVSSADDDEAFVMAMFQRGLAELKYLGMIKASRKKTDHVAKLAWKGL
;
A
#
# COMPACT_ATOMS: atom_id res chain seq x y z
N MET A 1 30.59 14.84 -52.18
CA MET A 1 29.75 14.13 -51.19
C MET A 1 29.79 14.97 -49.92
N ASP A 2 29.11 16.12 -49.90
CA ASP A 2 29.55 17.24 -49.04
C ASP A 2 28.58 17.57 -47.90
N ARG A 3 27.68 16.65 -47.52
CA ARG A 3 26.76 16.86 -46.39
C ARG A 3 26.67 15.61 -45.53
N ILE A 4 27.04 15.74 -44.26
CA ILE A 4 26.82 14.73 -43.23
C ILE A 4 25.37 14.86 -42.76
N PRO A 5 24.53 13.82 -42.89
CA PRO A 5 23.17 13.85 -42.35
C PRO A 5 23.24 13.76 -40.82
N PHE A 6 22.73 14.79 -40.13
CA PHE A 6 22.58 14.77 -38.67
C PHE A 6 21.12 14.52 -38.30
N VAL A 7 20.90 13.56 -37.41
CA VAL A 7 19.63 13.35 -36.71
C VAL A 7 19.85 13.68 -35.25
N LEU A 8 19.00 14.53 -34.69
CA LEU A 8 19.08 14.98 -33.31
C LEU A 8 17.88 14.43 -32.54
N LEU A 9 18.15 13.70 -31.45
CA LEU A 9 17.13 13.19 -30.54
C LEU A 9 17.12 14.06 -29.29
N PHE A 10 15.95 14.61 -28.94
CA PHE A 10 15.76 15.46 -27.78
C PHE A 10 14.90 14.77 -26.74
N GLY A 11 15.45 14.55 -25.53
CA GLY A 11 14.68 14.12 -24.37
C GLY A 11 13.99 15.32 -23.72
N ILE A 12 12.72 15.56 -24.04
CA ILE A 12 11.95 16.68 -23.50
C ILE A 12 11.16 16.20 -22.28
N ALA A 13 11.55 16.66 -21.09
CA ALA A 13 10.88 16.26 -19.83
C ALA A 13 9.60 17.07 -19.51
N THR A 14 9.34 18.16 -20.26
CA THR A 14 8.20 19.06 -20.03
C THR A 14 7.27 19.03 -21.26
N SER A 15 6.95 20.20 -21.82
CA SER A 15 6.13 20.31 -23.02
C SER A 15 6.97 20.72 -24.22
N VAL A 16 6.50 20.37 -25.42
CA VAL A 16 7.19 20.74 -26.66
C VAL A 16 7.18 22.26 -26.84
N GLU A 17 6.12 22.93 -26.36
CA GLU A 17 5.98 24.38 -26.39
C GLU A 17 7.06 25.05 -25.54
N SER A 18 7.31 24.56 -24.32
CA SER A 18 8.37 25.07 -23.44
C SER A 18 9.76 24.90 -24.06
N PHE A 19 9.96 23.83 -24.84
CA PHE A 19 11.20 23.62 -25.59
C PHE A 19 11.32 24.60 -26.76
N GLN A 20 10.24 24.81 -27.52
CA GLN A 20 10.20 25.75 -28.65
C GLN A 20 10.45 27.20 -28.21
N GLU A 21 9.89 27.63 -27.07
CA GLU A 21 10.10 28.97 -26.51
C GLU A 21 11.57 29.27 -26.19
N ARG A 22 12.38 28.23 -25.91
CA ARG A 22 13.82 28.37 -25.66
C ARG A 22 14.65 28.46 -26.92
N LEU A 23 14.08 28.16 -28.10
CA LEU A 23 14.78 28.19 -29.38
C LEU A 23 14.50 29.49 -30.12
N THR A 24 15.52 30.03 -30.78
CA THR A 24 15.32 31.18 -31.66
C THR A 24 14.52 30.78 -32.90
N GLY A 25 13.74 31.71 -33.47
CA GLY A 25 13.00 31.45 -34.70
C GLY A 25 13.89 31.06 -35.89
N ALA A 26 15.15 31.50 -35.92
CA ALA A 26 16.12 31.08 -36.94
C ALA A 26 16.53 29.61 -36.79
N THR A 27 16.66 29.12 -35.55
CA THR A 27 16.95 27.71 -35.26
C THR A 27 15.77 26.82 -35.62
N ILE A 28 14.54 27.21 -35.23
CA ILE A 28 13.33 26.44 -35.49
C ILE A 28 13.13 26.20 -37.00
N LYS A 29 13.36 27.23 -37.84
CA LYS A 29 13.27 27.11 -39.30
C LYS A 29 14.26 26.12 -39.94
N ARG A 30 15.31 25.72 -39.21
CA ARG A 30 16.33 24.76 -39.67
C ARG A 30 16.11 23.35 -39.12
N LEU A 31 15.14 23.17 -38.23
CA LEU A 31 14.81 21.89 -37.63
C LEU A 31 13.57 21.31 -38.30
N HIS A 32 13.66 20.05 -38.71
CA HIS A 32 12.50 19.26 -39.10
C HIS A 32 12.31 18.20 -38.01
N GLY A 33 11.28 18.35 -37.18
CA GLY A 33 11.05 17.50 -36.02
C GLY A 33 9.76 16.70 -36.13
N GLU A 34 9.80 15.45 -35.68
CA GLU A 34 8.64 14.61 -35.41
C GLU A 34 8.51 14.40 -33.90
N LYS A 35 7.28 14.43 -33.39
CA LYS A 35 7.00 14.23 -31.97
C LYS A 35 6.77 12.74 -31.71
N PHE A 36 7.51 12.19 -30.75
CA PHE A 36 7.28 10.85 -30.22
C PHE A 36 6.80 10.98 -28.78
N ASP A 37 5.59 10.53 -28.50
CA ASP A 37 5.07 10.44 -27.14
C ASP A 37 5.56 9.15 -26.49
N VAL A 38 6.19 9.28 -25.31
CA VAL A 38 6.66 8.14 -24.51
C VAL A 38 5.52 7.67 -23.60
N ILE A 39 5.52 6.38 -23.23
CA ILE A 39 4.56 5.78 -22.29
C ILE A 39 4.51 6.62 -21.00
N GLN A 40 3.30 6.86 -20.50
CA GLN A 40 3.10 7.61 -19.26
C GLN A 40 3.67 6.85 -18.07
N ALA A 41 4.26 7.58 -17.12
CA ALA A 41 4.88 7.00 -15.93
C ALA A 41 3.89 6.14 -15.12
N ASP A 42 2.62 6.55 -15.05
CA ASP A 42 1.57 5.83 -14.33
C ASP A 42 1.25 4.47 -14.97
N GLU A 43 1.19 4.41 -16.31
CA GLU A 43 0.95 3.16 -17.03
C GLU A 43 2.12 2.19 -16.87
N LEU A 44 3.35 2.71 -16.97
CA LEU A 44 4.56 1.91 -16.74
C LEU A 44 4.60 1.40 -15.29
N PHE A 45 4.22 2.26 -14.33
CA PHE A 45 4.16 1.88 -12.93
C PHE A 45 3.16 0.75 -12.69
N GLU A 46 1.94 0.83 -13.23
CA GLU A 46 0.95 -0.25 -13.09
C GLU A 46 1.43 -1.57 -13.73
N GLN A 47 2.16 -1.50 -14.86
CA GLN A 47 2.76 -2.69 -15.47
C GLN A 47 3.84 -3.31 -14.57
N VAL A 48 4.71 -2.48 -13.98
CA VAL A 48 5.76 -2.94 -13.06
C VAL A 48 5.17 -3.45 -11.76
N PHE A 49 4.15 -2.79 -11.22
CA PHE A 49 3.41 -3.25 -10.04
C PHE A 49 2.81 -4.63 -10.29
N LYS A 50 2.12 -4.79 -11.43
CA LYS A 50 1.58 -6.08 -11.86
C LYS A 50 2.68 -7.14 -11.97
N SER A 51 3.79 -6.85 -12.65
CA SER A 51 4.85 -7.85 -12.87
C SER A 51 5.62 -8.24 -11.60
N THR A 52 5.70 -7.35 -10.61
CA THR A 52 6.53 -7.58 -9.41
C THR A 52 5.76 -8.04 -8.19
N ILE A 53 4.59 -7.45 -7.90
CA ILE A 53 3.82 -7.74 -6.68
C ILE A 53 2.77 -8.82 -6.95
N GLU A 54 2.16 -8.80 -8.12
CA GLU A 54 1.05 -9.69 -8.46
C GLU A 54 1.49 -10.91 -9.30
N CYS A 55 2.38 -10.72 -10.27
CA CYS A 55 2.87 -11.76 -11.17
C CYS A 55 4.00 -12.55 -10.49
N GLY A 56 3.62 -13.36 -9.51
CA GLY A 56 4.40 -14.52 -9.09
C GLY A 56 3.71 -15.75 -9.63
N ASP A 57 4.06 -16.18 -10.86
CA ASP A 57 3.68 -17.52 -11.34
C ASP A 57 4.29 -18.59 -10.42
N ASP A 58 5.41 -18.26 -9.79
CA ASP A 58 6.03 -19.05 -8.74
C ASP A 58 5.11 -19.18 -7.52
N GLU A 59 4.99 -20.41 -7.02
CA GLU A 59 4.13 -20.78 -5.89
C GLU A 59 4.57 -20.22 -4.54
N TRP A 60 5.72 -19.56 -4.47
CA TRP A 60 6.40 -19.28 -3.20
C TRP A 60 7.09 -17.90 -3.20
N VAL A 61 6.31 -16.85 -3.46
CA VAL A 61 6.79 -15.45 -3.47
C VAL A 61 6.32 -14.73 -2.22
N LEU A 62 7.22 -13.94 -1.62
CA LEU A 62 6.89 -12.98 -0.57
C LEU A 62 5.80 -12.01 -1.07
N ARG A 63 4.72 -11.89 -0.33
CA ARG A 63 3.60 -11.00 -0.65
C ARG A 63 3.72 -9.72 0.15
N ILE A 64 3.45 -8.59 -0.49
CA ILE A 64 3.50 -7.28 0.16
C ILE A 64 2.12 -6.97 0.72
N GLY A 65 2.05 -6.64 2.01
CA GLY A 65 0.79 -6.29 2.65
C GLY A 65 0.21 -4.96 2.20
N SER A 66 -1.04 -4.72 2.59
CA SER A 66 -1.81 -3.56 2.18
C SER A 66 -1.22 -2.24 2.68
N THR A 67 -0.68 -2.21 3.91
CA THR A 67 -0.12 -0.99 4.49
C THR A 67 1.14 -0.55 3.74
N LEU A 68 2.04 -1.49 3.47
CA LEU A 68 3.28 -1.22 2.75
C LEU A 68 3.01 -0.91 1.27
N ALA A 69 2.18 -1.71 0.60
CA ALA A 69 1.79 -1.46 -0.78
C ALA A 69 1.11 -0.09 -0.93
N GLY A 70 0.17 0.25 -0.05
CA GLY A 70 -0.50 1.56 -0.05
C GLY A 70 0.49 2.71 0.10
N ARG A 71 1.43 2.62 1.04
CA ARG A 71 2.48 3.64 1.22
C ARG A 71 3.41 3.78 0.03
N LEU A 72 3.77 2.66 -0.61
CA LEU A 72 4.57 2.68 -1.84
C LEU A 72 3.81 3.41 -2.95
N LEU A 73 2.51 3.18 -3.08
CA LEU A 73 1.66 3.88 -4.05
C LEU A 73 1.53 5.37 -3.76
N ASP A 74 1.20 5.73 -2.52
CA ASP A 74 1.06 7.14 -2.11
C ASP A 74 2.38 7.90 -2.35
N ARG A 75 3.52 7.29 -2.02
CA ARG A 75 4.84 7.89 -2.25
C ARG A 75 5.13 8.11 -3.73
N GLN A 76 4.76 7.15 -4.59
CA GLN A 76 5.00 7.29 -6.04
C GLN A 76 4.10 8.36 -6.64
N LYS A 77 2.83 8.39 -6.21
CA LYS A 77 1.86 9.36 -6.70
C LYS A 77 2.18 10.80 -6.27
N ASP A 78 2.57 10.99 -5.01
CA ASP A 78 2.67 12.33 -4.43
C ASP A 78 4.09 12.93 -4.47
N HIS A 79 5.13 12.10 -4.59
CA HIS A 79 6.51 12.55 -4.34
C HIS A 79 7.56 12.10 -5.35
N ILE A 80 7.46 10.90 -5.93
CA ILE A 80 8.52 10.32 -6.76
C ILE A 80 7.92 9.63 -7.99
N LEU A 81 8.18 10.13 -9.20
CA LEU A 81 7.75 9.49 -10.46
C LEU A 81 8.82 8.55 -11.03
N SER A 82 9.50 7.77 -10.18
CA SER A 82 10.62 6.89 -10.57
C SER A 82 10.33 5.42 -10.26
N VAL A 83 10.27 4.63 -11.33
CA VAL A 83 10.15 3.18 -11.29
C VAL A 83 11.34 2.52 -10.60
N GLU A 84 12.55 3.05 -10.77
CA GLU A 84 13.76 2.54 -10.11
C GLU A 84 13.64 2.68 -8.59
N ALA A 85 13.18 3.83 -8.11
CA ALA A 85 12.96 4.06 -6.68
C ALA A 85 11.84 3.16 -6.10
N PHE A 86 10.88 2.74 -6.92
CA PHE A 86 9.90 1.72 -6.54
C PHE A 86 10.55 0.34 -6.40
N ILE A 87 11.34 -0.07 -7.40
CA ILE A 87 12.06 -1.34 -7.39
C ILE A 87 13.01 -1.43 -6.18
N ASP A 88 13.76 -0.37 -5.89
CA ASP A 88 14.67 -0.35 -4.74
C ASP A 88 13.92 -0.44 -3.41
N ALA A 89 12.73 0.16 -3.34
CA ALA A 89 11.87 0.02 -2.17
C ALA A 89 11.27 -1.37 -2.02
N LEU A 90 10.99 -2.06 -3.13
CA LEU A 90 10.58 -3.45 -3.10
C LEU A 90 11.75 -4.37 -2.69
N LYS A 91 12.94 -4.18 -3.26
CA LYS A 91 14.16 -4.91 -2.86
C LYS A 91 14.44 -4.75 -1.37
N TYR A 92 14.30 -3.53 -0.84
CA TYR A 92 14.48 -3.27 0.59
C TYR A 92 13.42 -3.96 1.45
N ALA A 93 12.17 -4.06 0.98
CA ALA A 93 11.13 -4.83 1.66
C ALA A 93 11.48 -6.33 1.72
N TYR A 94 11.93 -6.90 0.60
CA TYR A 94 12.40 -8.29 0.54
C TYR A 94 13.58 -8.51 1.49
N MET A 95 14.61 -7.66 1.41
CA MET A 95 15.76 -7.72 2.29
C MET A 95 15.33 -7.64 3.77
N SER A 96 14.46 -6.70 4.12
CA SER A 96 13.98 -6.55 5.50
C SER A 96 13.24 -7.78 6.00
N HIS A 97 12.41 -8.40 5.16
CA HIS A 97 11.70 -9.62 5.52
C HIS A 97 12.65 -10.80 5.72
N PHE A 98 13.50 -11.11 4.72
CA PHE A 98 14.38 -12.28 4.75
C PHE A 98 15.52 -12.18 5.79
N PHE A 99 15.93 -10.96 6.16
CA PHE A 99 16.94 -10.78 7.22
C PHE A 99 16.34 -10.77 8.62
N ALA A 100 15.11 -10.28 8.80
CA ALA A 100 14.50 -10.16 10.12
C ALA A 100 13.67 -11.39 10.54
N ASN A 101 13.11 -12.14 9.57
CA ASN A 101 12.24 -13.27 9.86
C ASN A 101 12.99 -14.61 9.65
N PRO A 102 13.43 -15.31 10.71
CA PRO A 102 14.09 -16.61 10.55
C PRO A 102 13.16 -17.67 9.92
N LEU A 103 11.84 -17.53 10.09
CA LEU A 103 10.86 -18.46 9.54
C LEU A 103 10.65 -18.29 8.02
N SER A 104 11.24 -17.26 7.41
CA SER A 104 11.22 -17.11 5.95
C SER A 104 11.89 -18.28 5.23
N ILE A 105 12.70 -19.08 5.95
CA ILE A 105 13.24 -20.34 5.41
C ILE A 105 12.11 -21.25 4.92
N LEU A 106 10.95 -21.26 5.57
CA LEU A 106 9.77 -22.06 5.20
C LEU A 106 9.13 -21.63 3.87
N LEU A 107 9.50 -20.46 3.33
CA LEU A 107 9.14 -20.05 1.96
C LEU A 107 9.99 -20.77 0.90
N ARG A 108 11.08 -21.44 1.29
CA ARG A 108 11.94 -22.17 0.36
C ARG A 108 11.16 -23.30 -0.29
N THR A 109 11.26 -23.33 -1.61
CA THR A 109 10.58 -24.27 -2.49
C THR A 109 10.87 -25.74 -2.15
N ALA A 110 9.83 -26.55 -2.10
CA ALA A 110 9.88 -28.00 -2.34
C ALA A 110 10.11 -28.35 -3.83
N HIS A 111 10.34 -27.36 -4.70
CA HIS A 111 10.58 -27.56 -6.14
C HIS A 111 11.97 -28.14 -6.49
N LEU A 112 12.79 -28.49 -5.50
CA LEU A 112 14.04 -29.24 -5.74
C LEU A 112 13.82 -30.74 -6.01
N GLU A 113 12.58 -31.26 -5.93
CA GLU A 113 12.33 -32.72 -6.01
C GLU A 113 11.32 -33.14 -7.09
N GLN A 114 11.44 -32.62 -8.31
CA GLN A 114 10.84 -33.29 -9.49
C GLN A 114 11.87 -33.91 -10.44
N GLN A 115 13.18 -33.72 -10.21
CA GLN A 115 14.21 -34.43 -10.98
C GLN A 115 14.74 -35.69 -10.29
N ASP A 116 14.54 -35.88 -8.98
CA ASP A 116 14.98 -37.08 -8.26
C ASP A 116 13.91 -37.54 -7.25
N ALA A 117 12.86 -38.23 -7.73
CA ALA A 117 11.82 -38.86 -6.91
C ALA A 117 12.31 -40.01 -6.00
N SER A 118 13.63 -40.11 -5.76
CA SER A 118 14.28 -41.15 -4.96
C SER A 118 14.99 -40.62 -3.70
N LYS A 119 15.04 -39.29 -3.49
CA LYS A 119 15.51 -38.68 -2.24
C LYS A 119 14.33 -37.94 -1.61
N GLN A 120 13.62 -38.67 -0.75
CA GLN A 120 12.51 -38.20 0.07
C GLN A 120 12.93 -36.98 0.90
N GLU A 121 12.14 -35.90 0.85
CA GLU A 121 11.59 -35.01 1.91
C GLU A 121 12.37 -34.76 3.23
N GLU A 122 13.22 -35.68 3.70
CA GLU A 122 13.95 -35.63 4.96
C GLU A 122 15.13 -34.64 5.09
N PRO A 123 15.87 -34.21 4.04
CA PRO A 123 17.06 -33.40 4.28
C PRO A 123 16.70 -32.00 4.82
N TYR A 124 15.58 -31.44 4.36
CA TYR A 124 15.23 -30.07 4.70
C TYR A 124 14.68 -29.92 6.13
N PHE A 125 13.94 -30.90 6.65
CA PHE A 125 13.55 -30.90 8.06
C PHE A 125 14.76 -30.97 9.00
N LYS A 126 15.77 -31.79 8.65
CA LYS A 126 17.00 -31.95 9.44
C LYS A 126 17.91 -30.72 9.42
N ASP A 127 17.81 -29.91 8.37
CA ASP A 127 18.56 -28.66 8.22
C ASP A 127 17.97 -27.49 9.03
N ILE A 128 16.73 -27.60 9.51
CA ILE A 128 16.06 -26.53 10.28
C ILE A 128 16.44 -26.68 11.77
N PRO A 129 17.05 -25.66 12.40
CA PRO A 129 17.32 -25.67 13.83
C PRO A 129 16.04 -25.72 14.66
N LYS A 130 16.06 -26.47 15.77
CA LYS A 130 14.89 -26.68 16.64
C LYS A 130 14.22 -25.38 17.11
N ASP A 131 15.01 -24.34 17.35
CA ASP A 131 14.51 -23.02 17.77
C ASP A 131 13.52 -22.39 16.78
N HIS A 132 13.55 -22.80 15.49
CA HIS A 132 12.59 -22.33 14.49
C HIS A 132 11.19 -22.93 14.70
N PHE A 133 11.09 -24.17 15.18
CA PHE A 133 9.79 -24.78 15.50
C PHE A 133 9.17 -24.09 16.72
N GLU A 134 9.99 -23.76 17.73
CA GLU A 134 9.55 -22.93 18.86
C GLU A 134 9.13 -21.53 18.41
N ALA A 135 9.89 -20.90 17.52
CA ALA A 135 9.51 -19.60 16.96
C ALA A 135 8.19 -19.68 16.17
N LEU A 136 7.96 -20.77 15.43
CA LEU A 136 6.72 -21.02 14.69
C LEU A 136 5.53 -21.18 15.64
N ARG A 137 5.67 -21.98 16.72
CA ARG A 137 4.63 -22.13 17.77
C ARG A 137 4.30 -20.81 18.47
N ASN A 138 5.25 -19.88 18.51
CA ASN A 138 5.06 -18.56 19.11
C ASN A 138 4.40 -17.54 18.18
N LEU A 139 4.15 -17.87 16.91
CA LEU A 139 3.47 -16.96 15.99
C LEU A 139 2.01 -16.71 16.42
N PRO A 140 1.53 -15.46 16.33
CA PRO A 140 0.14 -15.13 16.62
C PRO A 140 -0.87 -15.95 15.79
N SER A 141 -0.62 -16.12 14.49
CA SER A 141 -1.48 -16.91 13.62
C SER A 141 -1.52 -18.39 14.00
N PHE A 142 -0.39 -18.96 14.46
CA PHE A 142 -0.34 -20.33 14.94
C PHE A 142 -1.19 -20.50 16.20
N ARG A 143 -0.97 -19.63 17.20
CA ARG A 143 -1.73 -19.67 18.46
C ARG A 143 -3.22 -19.55 18.22
N ARG A 144 -3.63 -18.58 17.40
CA ARG A 144 -5.03 -18.41 17.00
C ARG A 144 -5.61 -19.66 16.35
N HIS A 145 -4.86 -20.30 15.45
CA HIS A 145 -5.30 -21.51 14.76
C HIS A 145 -5.48 -22.70 15.71
N ILE A 146 -4.61 -22.87 16.69
CA ILE A 146 -4.76 -23.90 17.74
C ILE A 146 -5.93 -23.57 18.67
N GLU A 147 -6.08 -22.31 19.09
CA GLU A 147 -7.18 -21.86 19.95
C GLU A 147 -8.55 -22.11 19.27
N GLU A 148 -8.70 -21.69 18.01
CA GLU A 148 -9.94 -21.88 17.25
C GLU A 148 -10.17 -23.34 16.85
N GLY A 149 -9.11 -24.07 16.48
CA GLY A 149 -9.19 -25.42 15.93
C GLY A 149 -9.27 -26.53 16.97
N ALA A 150 -8.58 -26.41 18.11
CA ALA A 150 -8.57 -27.44 19.15
C ALA A 150 -9.64 -27.21 20.23
N PHE A 151 -9.96 -25.93 20.53
CA PHE A 151 -10.89 -25.57 21.60
C PHE A 151 -12.22 -24.98 21.10
N GLY A 152 -12.45 -24.96 19.78
CA GLY A 152 -13.72 -24.57 19.18
C GLY A 152 -14.84 -25.61 19.36
N GLU A 153 -16.06 -25.28 18.93
CA GLU A 153 -17.25 -26.16 19.05
C GLU A 153 -17.09 -27.53 18.35
N TYR A 154 -16.17 -27.63 17.38
CA TYR A 154 -15.79 -28.86 16.67
C TYR A 154 -14.28 -29.10 16.77
N GLY A 155 -13.75 -29.07 17.99
CA GLY A 155 -12.33 -29.18 18.29
C GLY A 155 -11.69 -30.48 17.75
N ASP A 156 -10.56 -30.34 17.05
CA ASP A 156 -9.73 -31.45 16.60
C ASP A 156 -8.54 -31.63 17.55
N GLU A 157 -8.60 -32.64 18.42
CA GLU A 157 -7.54 -32.97 19.38
C GLU A 157 -6.21 -33.32 18.70
N SER A 158 -6.21 -33.72 17.42
CA SER A 158 -4.98 -33.98 16.67
C SER A 158 -4.11 -32.72 16.47
N LEU A 159 -4.68 -31.53 16.64
CA LEU A 159 -3.93 -30.28 16.59
C LEU A 159 -3.02 -30.09 17.82
N LEU A 160 -3.29 -30.77 18.93
CA LEU A 160 -2.43 -30.71 20.12
C LEU A 160 -1.10 -31.43 19.88
N GLU A 161 -1.05 -32.41 18.97
CA GLU A 161 0.19 -33.09 18.56
C GLU A 161 1.21 -32.10 17.96
N LEU A 162 0.73 -31.03 17.34
CA LEU A 162 1.58 -29.97 16.76
C LEU A 162 2.36 -29.16 17.81
N LEU A 163 1.93 -29.21 19.08
CA LEU A 163 2.62 -28.53 20.19
C LEU A 163 3.87 -29.31 20.62
N ASP A 164 3.85 -30.63 20.51
CA ASP A 164 4.90 -31.50 21.03
C ASP A 164 5.79 -32.10 19.93
N ASP A 165 5.24 -32.42 18.75
CA ASP A 165 6.01 -33.03 17.64
C ASP A 165 6.39 -32.00 16.56
N ASP A 166 7.69 -31.80 16.38
CA ASP A 166 8.27 -30.95 15.33
C ASP A 166 8.01 -31.50 13.93
N SER A 167 8.00 -32.83 13.75
CA SER A 167 7.84 -33.47 12.44
C SER A 167 6.41 -33.33 11.91
N ALA A 168 5.42 -33.60 12.76
CA ALA A 168 4.02 -33.34 12.48
C ALA A 168 3.78 -31.84 12.21
N LEU A 169 4.37 -30.95 13.02
CA LEU A 169 4.27 -29.50 12.84
C LEU A 169 4.81 -29.06 11.48
N PHE A 170 5.97 -29.56 11.08
CA PHE A 170 6.60 -29.21 9.82
C PHE A 170 5.73 -29.60 8.61
N THR A 171 5.26 -30.85 8.58
CA THR A 171 4.41 -31.38 7.51
C THR A 171 3.09 -30.59 7.42
N TYR A 172 2.49 -30.30 8.58
CA TYR A 172 1.28 -29.49 8.66
C TYR A 172 1.49 -28.07 8.14
N ALA A 173 2.58 -27.44 8.56
CA ALA A 173 2.95 -26.08 8.15
C ALA A 173 3.16 -25.98 6.64
N GLN A 174 3.89 -26.92 6.03
CA GLN A 174 4.08 -26.94 4.57
C GLN A 174 2.76 -27.06 3.81
N LYS A 175 1.88 -27.99 4.22
CA LYS A 175 0.57 -28.19 3.59
C LYS A 175 -0.31 -26.95 3.69
N LYS A 176 -0.36 -26.31 4.86
CA LYS A 176 -1.13 -25.08 5.07
C LYS A 176 -0.53 -23.89 4.34
N MET A 177 0.80 -23.78 4.27
CA MET A 177 1.48 -22.74 3.51
C MET A 177 1.16 -22.83 2.02
N HIS A 178 1.15 -24.04 1.45
CA HIS A 178 0.74 -24.27 0.07
C HIS A 178 -0.70 -23.79 -0.18
N ASN A 179 -1.62 -24.11 0.75
CA ASN A 179 -3.00 -23.64 0.66
C ASN A 179 -3.09 -22.10 0.75
N ALA A 180 -2.36 -21.48 1.69
CA ALA A 180 -2.36 -20.04 1.85
C ALA A 180 -1.82 -19.31 0.60
N GLN A 181 -0.75 -19.83 -0.02
CA GLN A 181 -0.23 -19.31 -1.29
C GLN A 181 -1.23 -19.49 -2.44
N TYR A 182 -1.90 -20.64 -2.50
CA TYR A 182 -2.97 -20.87 -3.46
C TYR A 182 -4.12 -19.86 -3.29
N GLN A 183 -4.58 -19.63 -2.07
CA GLN A 183 -5.61 -18.65 -1.77
C GLN A 183 -5.18 -17.23 -2.15
N MET A 184 -3.92 -16.87 -1.93
CA MET A 184 -3.39 -15.57 -2.38
C MET A 184 -3.40 -15.45 -3.92
N LYS A 185 -3.03 -16.51 -4.64
CA LYS A 185 -3.13 -16.54 -6.11
C LYS A 185 -4.58 -16.38 -6.57
N GLU A 186 -5.53 -16.99 -5.88
CA GLU A 186 -6.96 -16.82 -6.18
C GLU A 186 -7.42 -15.38 -5.94
N ILE A 187 -6.96 -14.70 -4.88
CA ILE A 187 -7.23 -13.27 -4.64
C ILE A 187 -6.72 -12.43 -5.83
N ILE A 188 -5.49 -12.66 -6.29
CA ILE A 188 -4.90 -11.94 -7.42
C ILE A 188 -5.70 -12.18 -8.71
N ARG A 189 -6.09 -13.43 -8.99
CA ARG A 189 -6.99 -13.74 -10.10
C ARG A 189 -8.35 -13.07 -9.96
N GLY A 190 -8.88 -12.97 -8.75
CA GLY A 190 -10.09 -12.21 -8.47
C GLY A 190 -9.94 -10.73 -8.87
N ILE A 191 -8.79 -10.11 -8.56
CA ILE A 191 -8.47 -8.74 -8.98
C ILE A 191 -8.42 -8.64 -10.50
N ASP A 192 -7.79 -9.59 -11.19
CA ASP A 192 -7.76 -9.66 -12.65
C ASP A 192 -9.17 -9.66 -13.25
N ILE A 193 -10.06 -10.50 -12.74
CA ILE A 193 -11.45 -10.60 -13.18
C ILE A 193 -12.17 -9.26 -12.96
N LEU A 194 -12.04 -8.68 -11.76
CA LEU A 194 -12.68 -7.40 -11.43
C LEU A 194 -12.18 -6.25 -12.33
N PHE A 195 -10.87 -6.18 -12.56
CA PHE A 195 -10.26 -5.16 -13.41
C PHE A 195 -10.69 -5.31 -14.87
N ALA A 196 -10.72 -6.54 -15.40
CA ALA A 196 -11.19 -6.82 -16.75
C ALA A 196 -12.65 -6.40 -16.95
N ILE A 197 -13.52 -6.76 -16.00
CA ILE A 197 -14.94 -6.38 -16.02
C ILE A 197 -15.10 -4.86 -15.97
N ARG A 198 -14.40 -4.17 -15.07
CA ARG A 198 -14.42 -2.69 -14.98
C ARG A 198 -13.96 -2.03 -16.28
N SER A 199 -12.93 -2.57 -16.92
CA SER A 199 -12.38 -2.03 -18.17
C SER A 199 -13.36 -2.13 -19.34
N CYS A 200 -14.32 -3.05 -19.29
CA CYS A 200 -15.39 -3.13 -20.28
C CYS A 200 -16.52 -2.09 -20.07
N MET A 201 -16.56 -1.42 -18.92
CA MET A 201 -17.64 -0.50 -18.53
C MET A 201 -17.21 0.97 -18.58
N PRO A 202 -17.60 1.74 -19.63
CA PRO A 202 -17.15 3.12 -19.80
C PRO A 202 -17.77 4.12 -18.82
N LYS A 203 -18.88 3.76 -18.15
CA LYS A 203 -19.58 4.65 -17.20
C LYS A 203 -18.96 4.66 -15.80
N LEU A 204 -18.08 3.70 -15.49
CA LEU A 204 -17.45 3.60 -14.19
C LEU A 204 -16.17 4.44 -14.15
N PRO A 205 -15.84 5.06 -13.00
CA PRO A 205 -14.56 5.71 -12.84
C PRO A 205 -13.43 4.68 -12.99
N HIS A 206 -12.37 5.10 -13.68
CA HIS A 206 -11.15 4.32 -13.79
C HIS A 206 -10.55 4.14 -12.39
N VAL A 207 -10.22 2.89 -12.05
CA VAL A 207 -9.56 2.54 -10.80
C VAL A 207 -8.29 1.80 -11.18
N PRO A 208 -7.10 2.28 -10.76
CA PRO A 208 -5.85 1.59 -11.03
C PRO A 208 -5.85 0.24 -10.34
N ARG A 209 -5.11 -0.69 -10.93
CA ARG A 209 -5.09 -2.08 -10.49
C ARG A 209 -4.41 -2.23 -9.14
N SER A 210 -3.33 -1.47 -8.93
CA SER A 210 -2.64 -1.35 -7.65
C SER A 210 -3.56 -0.97 -6.48
N ALA A 211 -4.54 -0.10 -6.70
CA ALA A 211 -5.52 0.27 -5.68
C ALA A 211 -6.51 -0.86 -5.35
N LEU A 212 -6.86 -1.70 -6.33
CA LEU A 212 -7.64 -2.92 -6.09
C LEU A 212 -6.85 -3.92 -5.25
N TYR A 213 -5.55 -4.07 -5.54
CA TYR A 213 -4.65 -4.92 -4.76
C TYR A 213 -4.57 -4.49 -3.30
N VAL A 214 -4.35 -3.21 -3.01
CA VAL A 214 -4.26 -2.72 -1.62
C VAL A 214 -5.54 -3.04 -0.84
N LYS A 215 -6.71 -2.85 -1.45
CA LYS A 215 -8.00 -3.18 -0.83
C LYS A 215 -8.20 -4.68 -0.65
N ALA A 216 -7.75 -5.49 -1.60
CA ALA A 216 -7.82 -6.95 -1.49
C ALA A 216 -6.90 -7.47 -0.38
N ALA A 217 -5.66 -6.99 -0.35
CA ALA A 217 -4.67 -7.33 0.67
C ALA A 217 -5.07 -6.88 2.08
N ALA A 218 -5.93 -5.86 2.20
CA ALA A 218 -6.53 -5.42 3.46
C ALA A 218 -7.74 -6.26 3.90
N GLY A 219 -8.25 -7.16 3.04
CA GLY A 219 -9.50 -7.89 3.27
C GLY A 219 -10.77 -7.06 3.08
N GLU A 220 -10.66 -5.83 2.56
CA GLU A 220 -11.77 -4.87 2.48
C GLU A 220 -12.47 -4.83 1.11
N LEU A 221 -11.91 -5.48 0.09
CA LEU A 221 -12.42 -5.36 -1.28
C LEU A 221 -13.86 -5.86 -1.42
N ARG A 222 -14.22 -6.94 -0.71
CA ARG A 222 -15.57 -7.53 -0.71
C ARG A 222 -16.65 -6.54 -0.27
N ASP A 223 -16.39 -5.78 0.80
CA ASP A 223 -17.35 -4.83 1.36
C ASP A 223 -17.17 -3.39 0.86
N SER A 224 -16.21 -3.20 -0.03
CA SER A 224 -15.84 -1.89 -0.55
C SER A 224 -16.98 -1.22 -1.36
N PRO A 225 -17.05 0.12 -1.35
CA PRO A 225 -17.97 0.85 -2.23
C PRO A 225 -17.68 0.57 -3.71
N LEU A 226 -16.41 0.31 -4.07
CA LEU A 226 -16.01 -0.03 -5.44
C LEU A 226 -16.69 -1.30 -5.94
N PHE A 227 -16.76 -2.33 -5.10
CA PHE A 227 -17.43 -3.57 -5.46
C PHE A 227 -18.95 -3.40 -5.51
N ARG A 228 -19.54 -2.67 -4.56
CA ARG A 228 -20.99 -2.36 -4.58
C ARG A 228 -21.39 -1.58 -5.83
N GLU A 229 -20.62 -0.56 -6.19
CA GLU A 229 -20.81 0.24 -7.41
C GLU A 229 -20.72 -0.63 -8.67
N LEU A 230 -19.73 -1.52 -8.72
CA LEU A 230 -19.56 -2.48 -9.80
C LEU A 230 -20.80 -3.36 -9.98
N MET A 231 -21.27 -3.97 -8.89
CA MET A 231 -22.42 -4.87 -8.92
C MET A 231 -23.71 -4.15 -9.31
N LEU A 232 -23.92 -2.91 -8.84
CA LEU A 232 -25.06 -2.09 -9.23
C LEU A 232 -25.02 -1.71 -10.72
N SER A 233 -23.82 -1.47 -11.25
CA SER A 233 -23.62 -1.14 -12.67
C SER A 233 -23.82 -2.38 -13.54
N LEU A 234 -23.27 -3.53 -13.15
CA LEU A 234 -23.43 -4.81 -13.84
C LEU A 234 -24.89 -5.25 -13.90
N ARG A 235 -25.69 -4.97 -12.87
CA ARG A 235 -27.13 -5.23 -12.89
C ARG A 235 -27.89 -4.47 -13.98
N ARG A 236 -27.30 -3.41 -14.52
CA ARG A 236 -27.91 -2.50 -15.51
C ARG A 236 -27.28 -2.59 -16.89
N ILE A 237 -26.34 -3.50 -17.13
CA ILE A 237 -25.65 -3.57 -18.41
C ILE A 237 -26.58 -4.05 -19.53
N PRO A 238 -26.42 -3.50 -20.75
CA PRO A 238 -27.02 -4.07 -21.95
C PRO A 238 -26.24 -5.31 -22.42
N SER A 239 -26.88 -6.13 -23.26
CA SER A 239 -26.33 -7.42 -23.71
C SER A 239 -25.02 -7.33 -24.50
N ASP A 240 -24.80 -6.24 -25.27
CA ASP A 240 -23.55 -6.00 -26.01
C ASP A 240 -22.36 -5.76 -25.08
N VAL A 241 -22.57 -5.09 -23.94
CA VAL A 241 -21.54 -4.90 -22.92
C VAL A 241 -21.27 -6.20 -22.17
N LEU A 242 -22.33 -6.99 -21.87
CA LEU A 242 -22.14 -8.31 -21.26
C LEU A 242 -21.39 -9.26 -22.20
N GLU A 243 -21.65 -9.24 -23.50
CA GLU A 243 -20.90 -10.00 -24.51
C GLU A 243 -19.40 -9.68 -24.43
N ARG A 244 -19.05 -8.39 -24.43
CA ARG A 244 -17.66 -7.93 -24.29
C ARG A 244 -17.00 -8.38 -22.99
N VAL A 245 -17.76 -8.36 -21.88
CA VAL A 245 -17.28 -8.85 -20.59
C VAL A 245 -16.99 -10.35 -20.68
N LEU A 246 -17.93 -11.15 -21.19
CA LEU A 246 -17.78 -12.60 -21.30
C LEU A 246 -16.65 -12.99 -22.26
N SER A 247 -16.50 -12.30 -23.38
CA SER A 247 -15.42 -12.55 -24.34
C SER A 247 -14.05 -12.16 -23.77
N THR A 248 -13.98 -11.09 -22.96
CA THR A 248 -12.75 -10.73 -22.24
C THR A 248 -12.41 -11.77 -21.17
N LEU A 249 -13.40 -12.21 -20.40
CA LEU A 249 -13.21 -13.23 -19.37
C LEU A 249 -12.82 -14.57 -20.01
N HIS A 250 -13.39 -14.96 -21.15
CA HIS A 250 -13.04 -16.21 -21.83
C HIS A 250 -11.59 -16.26 -22.32
N LYS A 251 -10.97 -15.10 -22.60
CA LYS A 251 -9.54 -15.00 -22.95
C LYS A 251 -8.62 -15.18 -21.75
N MET A 252 -9.15 -15.13 -20.54
CA MET A 252 -8.39 -15.33 -19.32
C MET A 252 -8.28 -16.83 -19.03
N ASP A 253 -7.07 -17.29 -18.71
CA ASP A 253 -6.83 -18.70 -18.40
C ASP A 253 -7.41 -19.06 -17.02
N PHE A 254 -8.59 -19.67 -17.01
CA PHE A 254 -9.19 -20.23 -15.81
C PHE A 254 -8.67 -21.65 -15.62
N LYS A 255 -7.78 -21.86 -14.64
CA LYS A 255 -7.34 -23.21 -14.24
C LYS A 255 -8.49 -24.11 -13.75
N HIS A 256 -9.63 -23.54 -13.39
CA HIS A 256 -10.83 -24.28 -12.98
C HIS A 256 -11.71 -24.60 -14.19
N GLU A 257 -11.74 -25.88 -14.57
CA GLU A 257 -12.47 -26.41 -15.72
C GLU A 257 -13.98 -26.07 -15.65
N ASP A 258 -14.57 -26.10 -14.46
CA ASP A 258 -15.99 -25.79 -14.22
C ASP A 258 -16.39 -24.36 -14.59
N LEU A 259 -15.50 -23.39 -14.33
CA LEU A 259 -15.73 -21.97 -14.62
C LEU A 259 -15.64 -21.71 -16.12
N SER A 260 -14.65 -22.29 -16.80
CA SER A 260 -14.50 -22.18 -18.25
C SER A 260 -15.72 -22.73 -18.98
N VAL A 261 -16.20 -23.92 -18.58
CA VAL A 261 -17.39 -24.55 -19.15
C VAL A 261 -18.65 -23.72 -18.90
N TYR A 262 -18.83 -23.20 -17.68
CA TYR A 262 -19.97 -22.35 -17.36
C TYR A 262 -19.98 -21.05 -18.19
N MET A 263 -18.83 -20.37 -18.26
CA MET A 263 -18.70 -19.11 -19.02
C MET A 263 -18.94 -19.34 -20.52
N GLY A 264 -18.46 -20.45 -21.08
CA GLY A 264 -18.75 -20.84 -22.47
C GLY A 264 -20.24 -21.07 -22.73
N ARG A 265 -20.93 -21.78 -21.83
CA ARG A 265 -22.39 -21.99 -21.94
C ARG A 265 -23.18 -20.68 -21.85
N LEU A 266 -22.78 -19.79 -20.94
CA LEU A 266 -23.46 -18.51 -20.75
C LEU A 266 -23.23 -17.57 -21.94
N HIS A 267 -22.02 -17.55 -22.49
CA HIS A 267 -21.70 -16.80 -23.71
C HIS A 267 -22.51 -17.31 -24.92
N ALA A 268 -22.54 -18.63 -25.15
CA ALA A 268 -23.33 -19.23 -26.24
C ALA A 268 -24.82 -18.90 -26.12
N ARG A 269 -25.37 -18.96 -24.90
CA ARG A 269 -26.78 -18.62 -24.65
C ARG A 269 -27.07 -17.14 -24.91
N LEU A 270 -26.16 -16.25 -24.53
CA LEU A 270 -26.29 -14.81 -24.78
C LEU A 270 -26.24 -14.48 -26.27
N VAL A 271 -25.31 -15.06 -27.03
CA VAL A 271 -25.21 -14.88 -28.49
C VAL A 271 -26.50 -15.33 -29.19
N ALA A 272 -27.02 -16.51 -28.84
CA ALA A 272 -28.27 -17.02 -29.41
C ALA A 272 -29.50 -16.11 -29.13
N MET A 273 -29.47 -15.35 -28.03
CA MET A 273 -30.52 -14.38 -27.70
C MET A 273 -30.34 -13.08 -28.47
N MET A 274 -29.09 -12.63 -28.66
CA MET A 274 -28.78 -11.44 -29.45
C MET A 274 -29.16 -11.63 -30.92
N GLU A 275 -28.92 -12.80 -31.51
CA GLU A 275 -29.31 -13.13 -32.90
C GLU A 275 -30.81 -13.03 -33.16
N ARG A 276 -31.64 -13.19 -32.12
CA ARG A 276 -33.11 -13.09 -32.21
C ARG A 276 -33.62 -11.66 -32.10
N SER A 277 -32.76 -10.70 -31.77
CA SER A 277 -33.13 -9.31 -31.50
C SER A 277 -32.37 -8.34 -32.42
N GLN A 278 -33.02 -7.27 -32.88
CA GLN A 278 -32.37 -6.23 -33.69
C GLN A 278 -31.66 -5.15 -32.83
N HIS A 279 -31.88 -5.16 -31.52
CA HIS A 279 -31.37 -4.15 -30.60
C HIS A 279 -30.77 -4.80 -29.34
N PRO A 280 -29.80 -4.17 -28.66
CA PRO A 280 -29.24 -4.72 -27.43
C PRO A 280 -30.33 -4.92 -26.37
N LEU A 281 -30.49 -6.17 -25.94
CA LEU A 281 -31.39 -6.57 -24.86
C LEU A 281 -31.08 -5.79 -23.58
N ARG A 282 -32.13 -5.38 -22.87
CA ARG A 282 -32.03 -4.55 -21.66
C ARG A 282 -32.54 -5.31 -20.45
N SER A 283 -31.83 -5.16 -19.32
CA SER A 283 -32.28 -5.75 -18.06
C SER A 283 -33.49 -4.98 -17.51
N GLU A 284 -34.34 -5.67 -16.75
CA GLU A 284 -35.47 -5.08 -16.01
C GLU A 284 -35.01 -3.90 -15.11
N HIS A 285 -33.75 -3.92 -14.67
CA HIS A 285 -33.17 -2.91 -13.80
C HIS A 285 -32.63 -1.66 -14.51
N ASN A 286 -32.46 -1.71 -15.83
CA ASN A 286 -32.06 -0.56 -16.64
C ASN A 286 -33.19 0.49 -16.72
N LEU A 287 -34.44 0.02 -16.82
CA LEU A 287 -35.66 0.85 -16.92
C LEU A 287 -35.93 1.72 -15.68
N ARG A 288 -35.46 1.30 -14.50
CA ARG A 288 -35.74 1.98 -13.22
C ARG A 288 -35.19 3.42 -13.11
N ASN A 289 -34.12 3.75 -13.83
CA ASN A 289 -33.44 5.05 -13.68
C ASN A 289 -33.87 6.13 -14.71
N GLU A 290 -34.61 5.78 -15.76
CA GLU A 290 -35.18 6.78 -16.67
C GLU A 290 -36.38 7.52 -16.05
N THR A 291 -36.95 7.02 -14.94
CA THR A 291 -38.11 7.60 -14.27
C THR A 291 -37.74 8.78 -13.35
N LEU A 292 -37.45 9.94 -13.96
CA LEU A 292 -37.22 11.25 -13.31
C LEU A 292 -38.53 11.91 -12.83
N ARG A 293 -39.30 11.29 -11.93
CA ARG A 293 -40.48 11.94 -11.30
C ARG A 293 -40.43 11.89 -9.78
N THR A 294 -40.91 12.97 -9.17
CA THR A 294 -40.77 13.31 -7.74
C THR A 294 -41.74 12.59 -6.80
N THR A 295 -42.68 11.78 -7.30
CA THR A 295 -43.72 11.14 -6.47
C THR A 295 -43.70 9.60 -6.54
N VAL A 296 -43.67 8.97 -5.37
CA VAL A 296 -43.52 7.52 -5.16
C VAL A 296 -44.64 6.71 -5.82
N VAL A 297 -45.86 7.24 -5.87
CA VAL A 297 -47.02 6.56 -6.47
C VAL A 297 -46.95 6.53 -8.00
N ALA A 298 -46.53 7.63 -8.64
CA ALA A 298 -46.35 7.69 -10.09
C ALA A 298 -45.21 6.78 -10.57
N GLN A 299 -44.09 6.77 -9.83
CA GLN A 299 -42.98 5.84 -10.08
C GLN A 299 -43.44 4.38 -10.00
N LYS A 300 -44.25 4.02 -8.99
CA LYS A 300 -44.70 2.63 -8.80
C LYS A 300 -45.63 2.16 -9.92
N VAL A 301 -46.52 3.03 -10.40
CA VAL A 301 -47.47 2.73 -11.49
C VAL A 301 -46.75 2.60 -12.84
N GLU A 302 -45.80 3.50 -13.17
CA GLU A 302 -44.99 3.40 -14.39
C GLU A 302 -44.07 2.17 -14.38
N LEU A 303 -43.46 1.83 -13.24
CA LEU A 303 -42.65 0.62 -13.11
C LEU A 303 -43.47 -0.66 -13.32
N SER A 304 -44.73 -0.71 -12.87
CA SER A 304 -45.62 -1.83 -13.16
C SER A 304 -46.01 -1.92 -14.64
N VAL A 305 -46.19 -0.79 -15.32
CA VAL A 305 -46.49 -0.75 -16.77
C VAL A 305 -45.26 -1.14 -17.60
N GLN A 306 -44.07 -0.67 -17.23
CA GLN A 306 -42.80 -1.03 -17.89
C GLN A 306 -42.38 -2.47 -17.63
N LYS A 307 -42.64 -3.03 -16.44
CA LYS A 307 -42.50 -4.49 -16.16
C LYS A 307 -43.42 -5.35 -17.05
N GLY A 308 -44.59 -4.81 -17.40
CA GLY A 308 -45.53 -5.41 -18.35
C GLY A 308 -45.11 -5.30 -19.82
N ALA A 309 -44.26 -4.33 -20.16
CA ALA A 309 -43.83 -4.01 -21.52
C ALA A 309 -42.50 -4.67 -21.95
N LEU A 310 -41.80 -5.39 -21.06
CA LEU A 310 -40.59 -6.13 -21.44
C LEU A 310 -40.91 -7.25 -22.42
N SER A 311 -40.06 -7.39 -23.44
CA SER A 311 -40.13 -8.51 -24.36
C SER A 311 -39.83 -9.83 -23.64
N LYS A 312 -40.18 -10.96 -24.26
CA LYS A 312 -39.86 -12.28 -23.68
C LYS A 312 -38.33 -12.47 -23.60
N GLU A 313 -37.63 -11.94 -24.58
CA GLU A 313 -36.17 -11.97 -24.72
C GLU A 313 -35.48 -11.11 -23.64
N ASP A 314 -36.03 -9.93 -23.31
CA ASP A 314 -35.50 -9.09 -22.22
C ASP A 314 -35.69 -9.72 -20.83
N ARG A 315 -36.80 -10.46 -20.63
CA ARG A 315 -37.02 -11.24 -19.40
C ARG A 315 -36.05 -12.40 -19.29
N GLU A 316 -35.84 -13.14 -20.37
CA GLU A 316 -34.83 -14.21 -20.40
C GLU A 316 -33.43 -13.64 -20.15
N TYR A 317 -33.13 -12.44 -20.68
CA TYR A 317 -31.84 -11.78 -20.48
C TYR A 317 -31.65 -11.37 -19.02
N SER A 318 -32.70 -10.85 -18.39
CA SER A 318 -32.67 -10.47 -16.97
C SER A 318 -32.39 -11.69 -16.07
N LEU A 319 -32.98 -12.85 -16.37
CA LEU A 319 -32.72 -14.09 -15.64
C LEU A 319 -31.28 -14.59 -15.83
N LEU A 320 -30.75 -14.51 -17.06
CA LEU A 320 -29.36 -14.87 -17.35
C LEU A 320 -28.38 -13.95 -16.62
N LEU A 321 -28.66 -12.64 -16.62
CA LEU A 321 -27.87 -11.65 -15.92
C LEU A 321 -27.90 -11.90 -14.41
N ASP A 322 -29.06 -12.18 -13.82
CA ASP A 322 -29.17 -12.46 -12.38
C ASP A 322 -28.39 -13.73 -11.98
N ASP A 323 -28.45 -14.83 -12.76
CA ASP A 323 -27.63 -16.03 -12.51
C ASP A 323 -26.12 -15.72 -12.58
N PHE A 324 -25.69 -14.95 -13.57
CA PHE A 324 -24.30 -14.49 -13.69
C PHE A 324 -23.86 -13.67 -12.46
N LEU A 325 -24.68 -12.68 -12.07
CA LEU A 325 -24.38 -11.82 -10.92
C LEU A 325 -24.33 -12.61 -9.61
N ASP A 326 -25.23 -13.55 -9.40
CA ASP A 326 -25.28 -14.32 -8.16
C ASP A 326 -24.14 -15.34 -8.06
N ARG A 327 -23.69 -15.91 -9.18
CA ARG A 327 -22.47 -16.73 -9.21
C ARG A 327 -21.23 -15.90 -8.96
N MET A 328 -21.13 -14.73 -9.58
CA MET A 328 -20.01 -13.82 -9.37
C MET A 328 -19.95 -13.35 -7.91
N LYS A 329 -21.08 -12.98 -7.28
CA LYS A 329 -21.12 -12.63 -5.85
C LYS A 329 -20.63 -13.78 -4.97
N ARG A 330 -21.08 -15.01 -5.23
CA ARG A 330 -20.64 -16.20 -4.47
C ARG A 330 -19.14 -16.40 -4.62
N ARG A 331 -18.65 -16.43 -5.86
CA ARG A 331 -17.23 -16.60 -6.16
C ARG A 331 -16.36 -15.54 -5.50
N ILE A 332 -16.75 -14.27 -5.60
CA ILE A 332 -16.04 -13.14 -4.97
C ILE A 332 -16.10 -13.26 -3.44
N GLY A 333 -17.24 -13.68 -2.89
CA GLY A 333 -17.39 -13.95 -1.46
C GLY A 333 -16.46 -15.04 -0.94
N ASP A 334 -16.19 -16.05 -1.76
CA ASP A 334 -15.31 -17.18 -1.42
C ASP A 334 -13.82 -16.84 -1.65
N VAL A 335 -13.52 -16.02 -2.66
CA VAL A 335 -12.15 -15.68 -3.06
C VAL A 335 -11.56 -14.54 -2.21
N PHE A 336 -12.32 -13.47 -1.99
CA PHE A 336 -11.82 -12.32 -1.24
C PHE A 336 -12.01 -12.50 0.25
N ILE A 337 -11.02 -13.17 0.83
CA ILE A 337 -10.82 -13.32 2.27
C ILE A 337 -9.77 -12.32 2.76
N ASP A 338 -9.71 -12.09 4.07
CA ASP A 338 -8.62 -11.32 4.67
C ASP A 338 -7.36 -12.20 4.74
N PRO A 339 -6.26 -11.84 4.05
CA PRO A 339 -5.03 -12.62 4.09
C PRO A 339 -4.41 -12.80 5.47
N ARG A 340 -4.72 -11.92 6.43
CA ARG A 340 -4.23 -12.01 7.82
C ARG A 340 -4.91 -13.11 8.62
N ASN A 341 -6.02 -13.64 8.13
CA ASN A 341 -6.67 -14.82 8.72
C ASN A 341 -6.05 -16.13 8.23
N LEU A 342 -5.08 -16.07 7.31
CA LEU A 342 -4.38 -17.26 6.83
C LEU A 342 -3.37 -17.73 7.88
N PHE A 343 -3.26 -19.05 8.00
CA PHE A 343 -2.28 -19.70 8.86
C PHE A 343 -0.86 -19.34 8.40
N LEU A 344 -0.01 -18.91 9.34
CA LEU A 344 1.38 -18.48 9.10
C LEU A 344 1.51 -17.34 8.08
N HIS A 345 0.53 -16.44 8.01
CA HIS A 345 0.61 -15.26 7.13
C HIS A 345 1.85 -14.41 7.37
N GLU A 346 2.37 -14.35 8.60
CA GLU A 346 3.60 -13.63 8.96
C GLU A 346 4.84 -14.14 8.22
N VAL A 347 4.81 -15.39 7.75
CA VAL A 347 5.91 -16.02 7.01
C VAL A 347 5.90 -15.56 5.56
N PHE A 348 4.74 -15.41 4.92
CA PHE A 348 4.66 -15.09 3.48
C PHE A 348 4.12 -13.70 3.14
N LEU A 349 3.61 -12.95 4.13
CA LEU A 349 3.07 -11.61 3.98
C LEU A 349 3.92 -10.63 4.79
N TYR A 350 4.51 -9.65 4.11
CA TYR A 350 5.30 -8.59 4.74
C TYR A 350 4.55 -7.26 4.70
N ASP A 351 4.16 -6.76 5.88
CA ASP A 351 3.42 -5.50 6.03
C ASP A 351 3.96 -4.59 7.15
N LEU A 352 5.27 -4.67 7.42
CA LEU A 352 5.87 -3.86 8.49
C LEU A 352 6.09 -2.41 8.05
N LYS A 353 5.76 -1.48 8.97
CA LYS A 353 5.94 -0.03 8.76
C LYS A 353 7.39 0.41 8.92
N SER A 354 8.10 -0.18 9.89
CA SER A 354 9.52 0.02 10.16
C SER A 354 10.26 -1.26 9.77
N PRO A 355 11.45 -1.19 9.15
CA PRO A 355 12.26 0.02 8.93
C PRO A 355 11.92 0.82 7.66
N HIS A 356 10.96 0.36 6.84
CA HIS A 356 10.70 0.91 5.51
C HIS A 356 10.41 2.43 5.50
N GLY A 357 9.54 2.89 6.40
CA GLY A 357 9.21 4.32 6.51
C GLY A 357 10.39 5.19 6.94
N GLU A 358 11.31 4.67 7.74
CA GLU A 358 12.49 5.40 8.22
C GLU A 358 13.53 5.57 7.11
N VAL A 359 13.66 4.60 6.20
CA VAL A 359 14.62 4.64 5.09
C VAL A 359 14.12 5.48 3.92
N PHE A 360 12.86 5.31 3.51
CA PHE A 360 12.37 5.96 2.29
C PHE A 360 11.57 7.24 2.54
N THR A 361 11.08 7.45 3.75
CA THR A 361 10.41 8.70 4.15
C THR A 361 11.01 9.24 5.45
N PRO A 362 12.35 9.45 5.49
CA PRO A 362 13.01 9.90 6.71
C PRO A 362 12.46 11.27 7.11
N ARG A 363 12.24 11.45 8.42
CA ARG A 363 11.81 12.73 9.00
C ARG A 363 12.95 13.30 9.86
N PRO A 364 14.11 13.68 9.26
CA PRO A 364 15.28 14.12 10.02
C PRO A 364 14.98 15.37 10.85
N ARG A 365 14.16 16.29 10.31
CA ARG A 365 13.70 17.47 11.03
C ARG A 365 12.96 17.09 12.31
N PHE A 366 11.95 16.22 12.22
CA PHE A 366 11.20 15.76 13.39
C PHE A 366 12.10 15.07 14.40
N ALA A 367 13.06 14.24 13.94
CA ALA A 367 14.00 13.56 14.83
C ALA A 367 14.90 14.55 15.59
N ILE A 368 15.44 15.57 14.90
CA ILE A 368 16.27 16.61 15.54
C ILE A 368 15.43 17.43 16.53
N GLU A 369 14.23 17.85 16.13
CA GLU A 369 13.31 18.61 17.01
C GLU A 369 12.90 17.79 18.23
N ARG A 370 12.62 16.50 18.06
CA ARG A 370 12.27 15.60 19.17
C ARG A 370 13.45 15.37 20.10
N ALA A 371 14.65 15.18 19.55
CA ALA A 371 15.86 14.97 20.35
C ALA A 371 16.24 16.21 21.18
N LEU A 372 16.04 17.42 20.62
CA LEU A 372 16.33 18.66 21.34
C LEU A 372 15.20 19.09 22.29
N SER A 373 13.94 18.76 21.98
CA SER A 373 12.80 19.05 22.88
C SER A 373 12.69 18.05 24.02
N SER A 374 12.83 16.75 23.75
CA SER A 374 12.78 15.67 24.76
C SER A 374 13.99 14.74 24.64
N PRO A 375 15.16 15.12 25.19
CA PRO A 375 16.37 14.28 25.15
C PRO A 375 16.19 12.90 25.79
N HIS A 376 15.28 12.79 26.78
CA HIS A 376 14.96 11.55 27.48
C HIS A 376 14.52 10.43 26.52
N ASP A 377 13.80 10.75 25.45
CA ASP A 377 13.29 9.77 24.50
C ASP A 377 14.40 8.98 23.81
N TYR A 378 15.60 9.56 23.70
CA TYR A 378 16.76 8.94 23.06
C TYR A 378 17.79 8.46 24.09
N LEU A 379 17.99 9.20 25.18
CA LEU A 379 18.99 8.88 26.21
C LEU A 379 18.50 7.89 27.26
N GLY A 380 17.18 7.76 27.44
CA GLY A 380 16.58 6.87 28.46
C GLY A 380 16.99 7.19 29.90
N CYS A 381 17.44 8.43 30.18
CA CYS A 381 18.01 8.81 31.46
C CYS A 381 16.97 9.31 32.46
N SER A 382 17.03 8.85 33.71
CA SER A 382 16.08 9.26 34.76
C SER A 382 16.10 10.76 35.07
N CYS A 383 17.20 11.46 34.82
CA CYS A 383 17.37 12.88 35.12
C CYS A 383 16.66 13.83 34.13
N CYS A 384 16.52 13.43 32.86
CA CYS A 384 15.81 14.19 31.84
C CYS A 384 14.33 13.77 31.71
N ALA A 385 13.88 12.78 32.49
CA ALA A 385 12.52 12.31 32.43
C ALA A 385 11.54 13.46 32.77
N PRO A 386 10.45 13.63 31.99
CA PRO A 386 9.46 14.65 32.31
C PRO A 386 8.89 14.40 33.70
N ALA A 387 8.79 15.44 34.52
CA ALA A 387 8.25 15.34 35.86
C ALA A 387 6.82 14.78 35.81
N ARG A 388 6.63 13.54 36.30
CA ARG A 388 5.31 12.91 36.39
C ARG A 388 4.47 13.62 37.46
N GLY A 389 3.85 14.75 37.12
CA GLY A 389 3.16 15.53 38.15
C GLY A 389 2.38 16.76 37.69
N ARG A 390 1.36 16.58 36.84
CA ARG A 390 -0.01 17.17 36.95
C ARG A 390 -0.76 16.93 35.64
N LYS A 391 -1.58 15.87 35.60
CA LYS A 391 -2.64 15.75 34.58
C LYS A 391 -3.64 16.88 34.83
N GLY A 392 -3.57 17.99 34.10
CA GLY A 392 -4.60 19.03 34.19
C GLY A 392 -4.27 20.39 33.59
N GLU A 393 -3.00 20.76 33.45
CA GLU A 393 -2.57 22.01 32.81
C GLU A 393 -1.45 21.66 31.81
N GLY A 394 -1.37 22.38 30.68
CA GLY A 394 -0.69 21.95 29.46
C GLY A 394 0.72 21.35 29.64
N ASP A 395 1.13 20.51 28.67
CA ASP A 395 2.45 19.86 28.53
C ASP A 395 3.63 20.86 28.53
N GLU A 396 3.85 21.59 29.61
CA GLU A 396 5.06 22.40 29.82
C GLU A 396 6.18 21.44 30.20
N GLN A 397 7.06 21.17 29.23
CA GLN A 397 8.31 20.44 29.43
C GLN A 397 9.14 21.21 30.46
N ALA A 398 9.09 20.79 31.72
CA ALA A 398 9.89 21.43 32.77
C ALA A 398 11.39 21.33 32.41
N LEU A 399 12.01 22.49 32.15
CA LEU A 399 13.44 22.65 31.96
C LEU A 399 14.17 22.06 33.19
N SER A 400 14.95 21.01 32.97
CA SER A 400 15.77 20.37 34.01
C SER A 400 17.23 20.71 33.79
N VAL A 401 17.92 21.13 34.85
CA VAL A 401 19.38 21.44 34.88
C VAL A 401 20.23 20.30 34.31
N THR A 402 19.72 19.07 34.41
CA THR A 402 20.42 17.85 33.97
C THR A 402 20.30 17.56 32.47
N GLN A 403 19.53 18.38 31.72
CA GLN A 403 19.43 18.24 30.27
C GLN A 403 20.70 18.72 29.56
N PRO A 404 21.00 18.19 28.37
CA PRO A 404 22.11 18.68 27.56
C PRO A 404 21.98 20.20 27.28
N PRO A 405 23.07 20.99 27.37
CA PRO A 405 23.04 22.44 27.15
C PRO A 405 22.34 22.89 25.85
N THR A 406 22.55 22.14 24.77
CA THR A 406 21.95 22.43 23.45
C THR A 406 20.43 22.21 23.43
N ALA A 407 19.93 21.27 24.23
CA ALA A 407 18.48 21.05 24.39
C ALA A 407 17.83 22.19 25.20
N ILE A 408 18.47 22.63 26.28
CA ILE A 408 18.04 23.78 27.08
C ILE A 408 17.96 25.04 26.20
N LEU A 409 19.02 25.31 25.44
CA LEU A 409 19.04 26.44 24.50
C LEU A 409 17.99 26.33 23.40
N TYR A 410 17.68 25.11 22.95
CA TYR A 410 16.61 24.88 21.98
C TYR A 410 15.22 25.17 22.55
N GLN A 411 14.96 24.76 23.79
CA GLN A 411 13.69 25.06 24.46
C GLN A 411 13.52 26.57 24.71
N LEU A 412 14.57 27.26 25.20
CA LEU A 412 14.58 28.73 25.29
C LEU A 412 14.44 29.40 23.92
N TYR A 413 15.06 28.79 22.89
CA TYR A 413 14.88 29.23 21.52
C TYR A 413 13.41 29.15 21.13
N LEU A 414 12.65 28.09 21.45
CA LEU A 414 11.24 27.98 21.06
C LEU A 414 10.38 29.10 21.65
N GLU A 415 10.62 29.48 22.90
CA GLU A 415 9.91 30.56 23.61
C GLU A 415 10.28 31.98 23.12
N SER A 416 11.44 32.11 22.46
CA SER A 416 11.95 33.40 22.02
C SER A 416 11.28 33.94 20.74
N GLY A 417 11.37 35.26 20.51
CA GLY A 417 10.94 35.88 19.25
C GLY A 417 11.85 35.57 18.04
N PRO A 418 11.54 36.14 16.85
CA PRO A 418 12.33 35.94 15.61
C PRO A 418 13.76 36.47 15.67
N LEU A 419 14.00 37.45 16.53
CA LEU A 419 15.31 38.01 16.86
C LEU A 419 15.52 37.83 18.36
N ILE A 420 16.59 37.15 18.73
CA ILE A 420 16.91 36.79 20.12
C ILE A 420 18.12 37.62 20.53
N ASN A 421 17.99 38.37 21.62
CA ASN A 421 19.11 39.06 22.25
C ASN A 421 20.01 38.02 22.93
N VAL A 422 21.31 38.02 22.60
CA VAL A 422 22.25 37.03 23.12
C VAL A 422 22.48 37.21 24.62
N SER A 423 22.41 38.44 25.14
CA SER A 423 22.57 38.71 26.58
C SER A 423 21.41 38.11 27.38
N ASP A 424 20.17 38.31 26.93
CA ASP A 424 18.99 37.79 27.62
C ASP A 424 18.95 36.25 27.58
N LEU A 425 19.36 35.68 26.44
CA LEU A 425 19.47 34.23 26.27
C LEU A 425 20.55 33.63 27.18
N TRP A 426 21.70 34.31 27.32
CA TRP A 426 22.74 33.91 28.29
C TRP A 426 22.22 33.97 29.73
N SER A 427 21.56 35.06 30.12
CA SER A 427 21.02 35.19 31.48
C SER A 427 19.99 34.10 31.79
N ALA A 428 19.10 33.77 30.84
CA ALA A 428 18.12 32.69 31.00
C ALA A 428 18.80 31.31 31.09
N PHE A 429 19.78 31.04 30.23
CA PHE A 429 20.54 29.79 30.27
C PHE A 429 21.32 29.62 31.58
N ASN A 430 22.01 30.68 32.01
CA ASN A 430 22.77 30.67 33.26
C ASN A 430 21.85 30.43 34.45
N ALA A 431 20.67 31.07 34.51
CA ALA A 431 19.71 30.87 35.60
C ALA A 431 19.20 29.41 35.72
N ILE A 432 19.21 28.65 34.63
CA ILE A 432 18.79 27.23 34.61
C ILE A 432 19.96 26.33 34.99
N VAL A 433 21.17 26.60 34.47
CA VAL A 433 22.31 25.67 34.58
C VAL A 433 23.17 25.93 35.82
N SER A 434 23.29 27.18 36.27
CA SER A 434 24.20 27.54 37.36
C SER A 434 23.67 27.09 38.72
N SER A 435 24.50 26.36 39.47
CA SER A 435 24.41 26.19 40.91
C SER A 435 25.38 27.16 41.63
N ALA A 436 25.21 27.35 42.95
CA ALA A 436 25.97 28.35 43.72
C ALA A 436 27.50 28.14 43.72
N ASP A 437 27.97 26.96 43.32
CA ASP A 437 29.37 26.55 43.33
C ASP A 437 30.00 26.40 41.92
N ASP A 438 29.27 26.74 40.84
CA ASP A 438 29.74 26.53 39.46
C ASP A 438 30.67 27.65 38.94
N ASP A 439 31.70 27.26 38.18
CA ASP A 439 32.59 28.18 37.47
C ASP A 439 31.87 28.84 36.28
N GLU A 440 31.65 30.15 36.34
CA GLU A 440 31.00 30.94 35.30
C GLU A 440 31.68 30.78 33.93
N ALA A 441 33.02 30.63 33.89
CA ALA A 441 33.75 30.42 32.65
C ALA A 441 33.39 29.07 31.99
N PHE A 442 33.15 28.05 32.81
CA PHE A 442 32.72 26.74 32.34
C PHE A 442 31.28 26.79 31.79
N VAL A 443 30.36 27.46 32.50
CA VAL A 443 28.98 27.64 32.03
C VAL A 443 28.92 28.46 30.74
N MET A 444 29.75 29.49 30.62
CA MET A 444 29.90 30.29 29.39
C MET A 444 30.41 29.45 28.23
N ALA A 445 31.37 28.55 28.45
CA ALA A 445 31.86 27.65 27.42
C ALA A 445 30.76 26.68 26.94
N MET A 446 29.93 26.15 27.85
CA MET A 446 28.77 25.31 27.49
C MET A 446 27.75 26.08 26.65
N PHE A 447 27.46 27.32 27.02
CA PHE A 447 26.57 28.20 26.29
C PHE A 447 27.07 28.49 24.86
N GLN A 448 28.34 28.88 24.73
CA GLN A 448 28.95 29.16 23.42
C GLN A 448 28.96 27.92 22.53
N ARG A 449 29.26 26.74 23.10
CA ARG A 449 29.20 25.47 22.39
C ARG A 449 27.78 25.17 21.92
N GLY A 450 26.79 25.24 22.80
CA GLY A 450 25.39 24.97 22.43
C GLY A 450 24.86 25.94 21.37
N LEU A 451 25.23 27.23 21.43
CA LEU A 451 24.94 28.18 20.36
C LEU A 451 25.63 27.82 19.05
N ALA A 452 26.89 27.37 19.09
CA ALA A 452 27.61 26.92 17.90
C ALA A 452 26.94 25.68 17.27
N GLU A 453 26.45 24.75 18.09
CA GLU A 453 25.69 23.57 17.64
C GLU A 453 24.35 23.97 17.01
N LEU A 454 23.57 24.86 17.62
CA LEU A 454 22.33 25.39 17.04
C LEU A 454 22.58 26.13 15.71
N LYS A 455 23.70 26.85 15.60
CA LYS A 455 24.12 27.50 14.36
C LYS A 455 24.49 26.46 13.30
N TYR A 456 25.21 25.40 13.68
CA TYR A 456 25.59 24.31 12.78
C TYR A 456 24.36 23.55 12.24
N LEU A 457 23.35 23.34 13.10
CA LEU A 457 22.05 22.77 12.71
C LEU A 457 21.18 23.72 11.88
N GLY A 458 21.65 24.95 11.60
CA GLY A 458 20.93 25.92 10.77
C GLY A 458 19.74 26.57 11.46
N MET A 459 19.65 26.50 12.80
CA MET A 459 18.53 27.06 13.57
C MET A 459 18.69 28.57 13.81
N ILE A 460 19.94 29.02 14.02
CA ILE A 460 20.26 30.43 14.27
C ILE A 460 21.32 30.96 13.31
N LYS A 461 21.30 32.27 13.06
CA LYS A 461 22.35 33.00 12.34
C LYS A 461 22.58 34.37 12.94
N ALA A 462 23.81 34.87 12.87
CA ALA A 462 24.11 36.24 13.27
C ALA A 462 23.20 37.24 12.53
N SER A 463 22.54 38.12 13.30
CA SER A 463 21.68 39.14 12.72
C SER A 463 22.52 40.22 12.05
N ARG A 464 22.10 40.66 10.85
CA ARG A 464 22.64 41.87 10.21
C ARG A 464 21.90 43.14 10.64
N LYS A 465 20.75 43.00 11.33
CA LYS A 465 19.89 44.12 11.74
C LYS A 465 20.30 44.70 13.09
N LYS A 466 20.81 43.86 14.00
CA LYS A 466 21.27 44.24 15.34
C LYS A 466 22.51 43.40 15.68
N THR A 467 23.55 44.04 16.22
CA THR A 467 24.88 43.44 16.42
C THR A 467 24.96 42.44 17.57
N ASP A 468 24.05 42.57 18.53
CA ASP A 468 23.91 41.78 19.77
C ASP A 468 22.81 40.70 19.68
N HIS A 469 22.24 40.48 18.49
CA HIS A 469 21.15 39.53 18.29
C HIS A 469 21.53 38.38 17.35
N VAL A 470 20.94 37.22 17.62
CA VAL A 470 20.84 36.12 16.67
C VAL A 470 19.44 36.08 16.08
N ALA A 471 19.35 35.79 14.79
CA ALA A 471 18.09 35.61 14.09
C ALA A 471 17.76 34.12 14.00
N LYS A 472 16.50 33.78 14.30
CA LYS A 472 15.94 32.46 13.97
C LYS A 472 15.94 32.27 12.46
N LEU A 473 16.43 31.12 11.99
CA LEU A 473 16.45 30.76 10.57
C LEU A 473 15.42 29.68 10.26
N ALA A 474 15.36 28.64 11.08
CA ALA A 474 14.34 27.62 10.99
C ALA A 474 13.02 28.16 11.57
N TRP A 475 11.89 27.76 10.96
CA TRP A 475 10.54 28.01 11.49
C TRP A 475 10.08 29.48 11.48
N LYS A 476 10.53 30.27 10.50
CA LYS A 476 9.88 31.57 10.22
C LYS A 476 8.50 31.34 9.61
N GLY A 477 7.44 31.67 10.36
CA GLY A 477 6.07 31.69 9.84
C GLY A 477 5.36 30.33 9.81
N LEU A 478 5.74 29.41 10.70
CA LEU A 478 4.91 28.28 11.09
C LEU A 478 4.10 28.63 12.34
#